data_AF-A0A535USE1-F1
#
_entry.id   AF-A0A535USE1-F1
#
_cell.length_a   1.000
_cell.length_b   1.000
_cell.length_c   1.000
_cell.angle_alpha   90.00
_cell.angle_beta   90.00
_cell.angle_gamma   90.00
#
_symmetry.space_group_name_H-M   'P 1'
#
loop_
_entity.id
_entity.type
_entity.pdbx_description
1 polymer ?
#
loop_
_entity_poly.entity_id
_entity_poly.type
_entity_poly.pdbx_seq_one_letter_code
_entity_poly.pdbx_strand_id
1 'polypeptide(L)' 'MSSAPRPFSGEAAAHAARAARLPLSPERLEIVGPTVELVYALIDLMDPVRLGETPPATAFDPRWSR' A
#
# COMPACT_ATOMS: atom_id res chain seq x y z
N MET A 1 19.57 5.37 2.61
CA MET A 1 18.22 5.04 2.10
C MET A 1 17.37 6.27 2.30
N SER A 2 16.64 6.71 1.27
CA SER A 2 15.96 8.01 1.26
C SER A 2 14.90 8.06 2.35
N SER A 3 14.96 9.09 3.21
CA SER A 3 13.99 9.39 4.26
C SER A 3 12.77 10.16 3.73
N ALA A 4 12.68 10.36 2.41
CA ALA A 4 11.60 11.13 1.83
C ALA A 4 10.31 10.28 1.75
N PRO A 5 9.16 10.82 2.18
CA PRO A 5 7.87 10.16 2.01
C PRO A 5 7.66 9.73 0.56
N ARG A 6 7.18 8.51 0.32
CA ARG A 6 6.85 8.04 -1.03
C ARG A 6 5.45 8.58 -1.39
N PRO A 7 5.33 9.55 -2.31
CA PRO A 7 4.03 10.13 -2.64
C PRO A 7 3.15 9.07 -3.29
N PHE A 8 1.87 9.03 -2.90
CA PHE A 8 0.88 8.14 -3.49
C PHE A 8 -0.09 8.96 -4.33
N SER A 9 0.24 9.14 -5.62
CA SER A 9 -0.57 9.95 -6.54
C SER A 9 -1.93 9.31 -6.85
N GLY A 10 -2.86 10.12 -7.37
CA GLY A 10 -4.15 9.61 -7.87
C GLY A 10 -4.00 8.56 -8.99
N GLU A 11 -2.94 8.64 -9.79
CA GLU A 11 -2.59 7.62 -10.78
C GLU A 11 -2.18 6.30 -10.12
N ALA A 12 -1.40 6.37 -9.03
CA ALA A 12 -1.03 5.19 -8.24
C ALA A 12 -2.26 4.53 -7.60
N ALA A 13 -3.22 5.33 -7.10
CA ALA A 13 -4.49 4.83 -6.58
C ALA A 13 -5.31 4.09 -7.65
N ALA A 14 -5.43 4.68 -8.85
CA ALA A 14 -6.13 4.05 -9.97
C ALA A 14 -5.44 2.77 -10.44
N HIS A 15 -4.10 2.75 -10.45
CA HIS A 15 -3.33 1.55 -10.76
C HIS A 15 -3.55 0.43 -9.74
N ALA A 16 -3.47 0.75 -8.45
CA ALA A 16 -3.68 -0.21 -7.36
C ALA A 16 -5.10 -0.80 -7.40
N ALA A 17 -6.11 0.02 -7.65
CA ALA A 17 -7.50 -0.41 -7.79
C ALA A 17 -7.68 -1.44 -8.92
N ARG A 18 -7.02 -1.22 -10.08
CA ARG A 18 -7.01 -2.18 -11.20
C ARG A 18 -6.29 -3.47 -10.84
N ALA A 19 -5.13 -3.39 -10.19
CA ALA A 19 -4.35 -4.56 -9.76
C ALA A 19 -5.15 -5.43 -8.76
N ALA A 20 -5.93 -4.80 -7.89
CA ALA A 20 -6.83 -5.49 -6.96
C ALA A 20 -8.12 -6.03 -7.62
N ARG A 21 -8.30 -5.85 -8.94
CA ARG A 21 -9.55 -6.15 -9.67
C ARG A 21 -10.78 -5.46 -9.06
N LEU A 22 -10.58 -4.28 -8.50
CA LEU A 22 -11.62 -3.43 -7.92
C LEU A 22 -11.71 -2.13 -8.75
N PRO A 23 -12.36 -2.15 -9.92
CA PRO A 23 -12.52 -0.94 -10.72
C PRO A 23 -13.37 0.08 -9.95
N LEU A 24 -12.77 1.21 -9.59
CA LEU A 24 -13.42 2.33 -8.93
C LEU A 24 -13.71 3.43 -9.95
N SER A 25 -14.87 4.08 -9.81
CA SER A 25 -15.16 5.29 -10.57
C SER A 25 -14.24 6.44 -10.14
N PRO A 26 -14.07 7.49 -10.96
CA PRO A 26 -13.25 8.66 -10.59
C PRO A 26 -13.66 9.27 -9.24
N GLU A 27 -14.95 9.39 -8.98
CA GLU A 27 -15.48 9.96 -7.73
C GLU A 27 -15.12 9.10 -6.52
N ARG A 28 -15.08 7.77 -6.68
CA ARG A 28 -14.64 6.85 -5.62
C ARG A 28 -13.14 6.90 -5.41
N LEU A 29 -12.35 7.10 -6.45
CA LEU A 29 -10.90 7.26 -6.35
C LEU A 29 -10.52 8.53 -5.61
N GLU A 30 -11.25 9.63 -5.82
CA GLU A 30 -11.04 10.89 -5.09
C GLU A 30 -11.28 10.73 -3.58
N ILE A 31 -12.24 9.89 -3.18
CA ILE A 31 -12.54 9.61 -1.77
C ILE A 31 -11.49 8.67 -1.16
N VAL A 32 -11.14 7.59 -1.86
CA VAL A 32 -10.31 6.51 -1.30
C VAL A 32 -8.82 6.84 -1.39
N GLY A 33 -8.38 7.57 -2.41
CA GLY A 33 -6.98 7.91 -2.68
C GLY A 33 -6.24 8.50 -1.47
N PRO A 34 -6.76 9.57 -0.83
CA PRO A 34 -6.12 10.17 0.35
C PRO A 34 -6.00 9.20 1.54
N THR A 35 -6.98 8.30 1.70
CA THR A 35 -6.93 7.30 2.78
C THR A 35 -5.86 6.24 2.51
N VAL A 36 -5.74 5.80 1.25
CA VAL A 36 -4.68 4.85 0.86
C VAL A 36 -3.30 5.50 1.01
N GLU A 37 -3.15 6.77 0.61
CA GLU A 37 -1.92 7.53 0.81
C GLU A 37 -1.52 7.58 2.30
N LEU A 38 -2.47 7.85 3.19
CA LEU A 38 -2.23 7.83 4.64
C LEU A 38 -1.77 6.44 5.12
N VAL A 39 -2.40 5.37 4.66
CA VAL A 39 -2.01 3.99 5.02
C VAL A 39 -0.59 3.67 4.54
N TYR A 40 -0.22 4.07 3.33
CA TYR A 40 1.15 3.90 2.83
C TYR A 40 2.17 4.72 3.64
N ALA A 41 1.82 5.94 4.05
CA ALA A 41 2.68 6.74 4.93
C ALA A 41 2.92 6.06 6.29
N LEU A 42 1.94 5.32 6.81
CA LEU A 42 2.12 4.50 8.03
C LEU A 42 3.05 3.31 7.80
N ILE A 43 2.99 2.68 6.63
CA ILE A 43 3.91 1.59 6.26
C ILE A 43 5.35 2.13 6.13
N ASP A 44 5.54 3.33 5.58
CA ASP A 44 6.86 3.96 5.46
C ASP A 44 7.54 4.16 6.83
N LEU A 45 6.78 4.26 7.92
CA LEU A 45 7.35 4.29 9.29
C LEU A 45 8.10 3.01 9.66
N MET A 46 7.91 1.92 8.92
CA MET A 46 8.62 0.66 9.11
C MET A 46 10.00 0.63 8.43
N ASP A 47 10.32 1.57 7.54
CA ASP A 47 11.61 1.61 6.83
C ASP A 47 12.86 1.60 7.73
N PRO A 48 12.85 2.23 8.92
CA PRO A 48 14.00 2.17 9.84
C PRO A 48 14.19 0.80 10.51
N VAL A 49 13.18 -0.08 10.46
CA VAL A 49 13.23 -1.39 11.13
C VAL A 49 14.25 -2.29 10.44
N ARG A 50 15.27 -2.70 11.20
CA ARG A 50 16.31 -3.64 10.73
C ARG A 50 15.79 -5.07 10.87
N LEU A 51 15.55 -5.75 9.75
CA LEU A 51 15.07 -7.14 9.75
C LEU A 51 16.17 -8.17 10.07
N GLY A 52 17.45 -7.81 9.93
CA GLY A 52 18.57 -8.73 10.19
C GLY A 52 18.48 -10.01 9.36
N GLU A 53 18.66 -11.16 10.01
CA GLU A 53 18.51 -12.50 9.40
C GLU A 53 17.08 -13.05 9.48
N THR A 54 16.08 -12.22 9.83
CA THR A 54 14.69 -12.68 9.97
C THR A 54 14.17 -13.14 8.61
N PRO A 55 13.91 -14.45 8.42
CA PRO A 55 13.42 -14.93 7.14
C PRO A 55 11.99 -14.43 6.90
N PRO A 56 11.57 -14.23 5.64
CA PRO A 56 10.18 -13.93 5.33
C PRO A 56 9.25 -15.00 5.91
N ALA A 57 8.14 -14.59 6.51
CA ALA A 57 7.12 -15.52 6.99
C ALA A 57 6.37 -16.14 5.79
N THR A 58 6.93 -17.21 5.22
CA THR A 58 6.39 -17.90 4.03
C THR A 58 5.08 -18.64 4.28
N ALA A 59 4.71 -18.83 5.55
CA ALA A 59 3.42 -19.40 5.94
C ALA A 59 2.26 -18.38 5.90
N PHE A 60 2.53 -17.10 5.64
CA PHE A 60 1.48 -16.09 5.51
C PHE A 60 0.66 -16.32 4.25
N ASP A 61 -0.65 -16.55 4.43
CA ASP A 61 -1.61 -16.62 3.34
C ASP A 61 -2.27 -15.25 3.14
N PRO A 62 -1.94 -14.51 2.07
CA PRO A 62 -2.52 -13.20 1.81
C PRO A 62 -3.98 -13.27 1.32
N ARG A 63 -4.53 -14.49 1.12
CA ARG A 63 -5.93 -14.65 0.76
C ARG A 63 -6.78 -14.43 2.01
N TRP A 64 -7.73 -13.50 1.89
CA TRP A 64 -8.80 -13.35 2.84
C TRP A 64 -9.72 -14.58 2.65
N SER A 65 -9.47 -15.65 3.40
CA SER A 65 -10.25 -16.87 3.31
C SER A 65 -11.71 -16.57 3.64
N ARG A 66 -12.63 -17.14 2.85
CA ARG A 66 -14.02 -17.31 3.25
C ARG A 66 -14.16 -18.38 4.31
#